data_AF-A0A959U0S5-F1
#
_entry.id   AF-A0A959U0S5-F1
#
_cell.length_a   1.000
_cell.length_b   1.000
_cell.length_c   1.000
_cell.angle_alpha   90.00
_cell.angle_beta   90.00
_cell.angle_gamma   90.00
#
_symmetry.space_group_name_H-M   'P 1'
#
loop_
_entity.id
_entity.type
_entity.pdbx_description
1 polymer ?
#
loop_
_entity_poly.entity_id
_entity_poly.type
_entity_poly.pdbx_seq_one_letter_code
_entity_poly.pdbx_strand_id
1 'polypeptide(L)'
;MRPEDTIDFPIRKVWSRISRLYNSEAAKYGGSMAIGQILLNIGPEGTRSTKLGPKMGMESRSLVRTLQTMEDEGLIKRVADADDK
;
A
#
# COMPACT_ATOMS: atom_id res chain seq x y z
N MET A 1 -5.96 5.82 34.04
CA MET A 1 -4.85 6.10 33.10
C MET A 1 -5.45 6.76 31.88
N ARG A 2 -4.99 7.95 31.49
CA ARG A 2 -5.55 8.64 30.32
C ARG A 2 -4.93 8.07 29.04
N PRO A 3 -5.58 8.16 27.88
CA PRO A 3 -5.00 7.72 26.61
C PRO A 3 -3.62 8.33 26.35
N GLU A 4 -3.42 9.62 26.70
CA GLU A 4 -2.16 10.33 26.52
C GLU A 4 -1.00 9.75 27.35
N ASP A 5 -1.32 9.02 28.41
CA ASP A 5 -0.35 8.38 29.29
C ASP A 5 0.10 7.00 28.74
N THR A 6 -0.51 6.49 27.64
CA THR A 6 -0.09 5.24 27.00
C THR A 6 1.06 5.48 26.01
N ILE A 7 1.90 4.47 25.82
CA ILE A 7 2.96 4.49 24.79
C ILE A 7 2.36 4.51 23.38
N ASP A 8 1.19 3.89 23.18
CA ASP A 8 0.58 3.80 21.85
C ASP A 8 0.07 5.15 21.33
N PHE A 9 -0.42 6.02 22.22
CA PHE A 9 -1.07 7.26 21.85
C PHE A 9 -0.18 8.21 21.04
N PRO A 10 1.05 8.56 21.48
CA PRO A 10 1.93 9.40 20.68
C PRO A 10 2.30 8.73 19.35
N ILE A 11 2.47 7.41 19.31
CA ILE A 11 2.79 6.67 18.08
C ILE A 11 1.65 6.77 17.07
N ARG A 12 0.40 6.49 17.49
CA ARG A 12 -0.79 6.61 16.63
C ARG A 12 -1.00 8.03 16.15
N LYS A 13 -0.78 9.01 17.04
CA LYS A 13 -0.90 10.44 16.70
C LYS A 13 0.11 10.86 15.64
N VAL A 14 1.38 10.47 15.79
CA VAL A 14 2.43 10.75 14.82
C VAL A 14 2.15 10.04 13.50
N TRP A 15 1.83 8.74 13.55
CA TRP A 15 1.51 7.95 12.36
C TRP A 15 0.34 8.57 11.56
N SER A 16 -0.75 8.95 12.24
CA SER A 16 -1.90 9.62 11.59
C SER A 16 -1.51 10.93 10.89
N ARG A 17 -0.54 11.69 11.42
CA ARG A 17 -0.02 12.90 10.74
C ARG A 17 0.82 12.52 9.53
N ILE A 18 1.70 11.53 9.64
CA ILE A 18 2.52 11.02 8.54
C ILE A 18 1.62 10.51 7.41
N SER A 19 0.66 9.63 7.70
CA SER A 19 -0.24 9.08 6.68
C SER A 19 -1.04 10.16 5.95
N ARG A 20 -1.46 11.24 6.65
CA ARG A 20 -2.15 12.38 6.00
C ARG A 20 -1.23 13.16 5.08
N LEU A 21 0.02 13.38 5.48
CA LEU A 21 1.00 14.07 4.64
C LEU A 21 1.24 13.29 3.33
N TYR A 22 1.52 11.99 3.42
CA TYR A 22 1.74 11.15 2.25
C TYR A 22 0.51 11.07 1.34
N ASN A 23 -0.69 10.91 1.91
CA ASN A 23 -1.91 10.90 1.10
C ASN A 23 -2.18 12.26 0.44
N SER A 24 -1.90 13.38 1.11
CA SER A 24 -2.04 14.71 0.51
C SER A 24 -1.09 14.91 -0.67
N GLU A 25 0.11 14.33 -0.62
CA GLU A 25 1.05 14.40 -1.73
C GLU A 25 0.62 13.49 -2.88
N ALA A 26 0.25 12.24 -2.58
CA ALA A 26 -0.20 11.28 -3.58
C ALA A 26 -1.48 11.73 -4.30
N ALA A 27 -2.40 12.40 -3.59
CA ALA A 27 -3.64 12.91 -4.16
C ALA A 27 -3.42 13.92 -5.30
N LYS A 28 -2.30 14.65 -5.31
CA LYS A 28 -1.94 15.55 -6.42
C LYS A 28 -1.75 14.82 -7.75
N TYR A 29 -1.49 13.52 -7.69
CA TYR A 29 -1.27 12.64 -8.84
C TYR A 29 -2.41 11.62 -9.00
N GLY A 30 -3.56 11.84 -8.34
CA GLY A 30 -4.70 10.92 -8.36
C GLY A 30 -4.50 9.62 -7.56
N GLY A 31 -3.40 9.51 -6.79
CA GLY A 31 -3.03 8.29 -6.08
C GLY A 31 -3.30 8.35 -4.57
N SER A 32 -2.84 7.30 -3.88
CA SER A 32 -2.81 7.21 -2.42
C SER A 32 -1.43 6.75 -1.93
N MET A 33 -1.17 6.90 -0.63
CA MET A 33 0.06 6.36 -0.02
C MET A 33 0.22 4.86 -0.30
N ALA A 34 -0.87 4.10 -0.29
CA ALA A 34 -0.86 2.66 -0.56
C ALA A 34 -0.41 2.36 -2.00
N ILE A 35 -0.95 3.09 -2.99
CA ILE A 35 -0.56 2.95 -4.40
C ILE A 35 0.93 3.25 -4.58
N GLY A 36 1.41 4.38 -4.04
CA GLY A 36 2.83 4.74 -4.13
C GLY A 36 3.74 3.69 -3.50
N GLN A 37 3.36 3.17 -2.32
CA GLN A 37 4.13 2.14 -1.64
C GLN A 37 4.11 0.80 -2.39
N ILE A 38 3.02 0.42 -3.06
CA ILE A 38 2.98 -0.76 -3.92
C ILE A 38 3.94 -0.59 -5.09
N LEU A 39 3.88 0.55 -5.80
CA LEU A 39 4.75 0.82 -6.95
C LEU A 39 6.24 0.75 -6.59
N LEU A 40 6.62 1.30 -5.44
CA LEU A 40 8.00 1.24 -4.93
C LEU A 40 8.45 -0.18 -4.54
N ASN A 41 7.51 -1.07 -4.23
CA ASN A 41 7.80 -2.45 -3.83
C ASN A 41 7.77 -3.45 -4.99
N ILE A 42 7.30 -3.03 -6.17
CA ILE A 42 7.36 -3.83 -7.40
C ILE A 42 8.78 -3.74 -7.96
N GLY A 43 9.46 -4.88 -8.02
CA GLY A 43 10.78 -4.97 -8.64
C GLY A 43 10.76 -4.79 -10.16
N PRO A 44 11.93 -4.58 -10.80
CA PRO A 44 12.02 -4.40 -12.25
C PRO A 44 11.40 -5.53 -13.07
N GLU A 45 11.55 -6.77 -12.60
CA GLU A 45 10.99 -7.98 -13.23
C GLU A 45 9.55 -8.29 -12.79
N GLY A 46 8.91 -7.37 -12.07
CA GLY A 46 7.64 -7.59 -11.41
C GLY A 46 7.77 -8.24 -10.03
N THR A 47 6.65 -8.42 -9.34
CA THR A 47 6.61 -9.03 -8.00
C THR A 47 5.31 -9.78 -7.81
N ARG A 48 5.39 -11.03 -7.32
CA ARG A 48 4.21 -11.85 -7.02
C ARG A 48 3.32 -11.15 -5.99
N SER A 49 2.01 -11.13 -6.24
CA SER A 49 1.01 -10.51 -5.35
C SER A 49 1.05 -11.07 -3.93
N THR A 50 1.34 -12.36 -3.78
CA THR A 50 1.53 -13.04 -2.48
C THR A 50 2.70 -12.49 -1.66
N LYS A 51 3.74 -11.98 -2.31
CA LYS A 51 4.88 -11.33 -1.63
C LYS A 51 4.62 -9.87 -1.28
N LEU A 52 3.64 -9.23 -1.92
CA LEU A 52 3.29 -7.83 -1.65
C LEU A 52 2.49 -7.70 -0.35
N GLY A 53 1.56 -8.62 -0.04
CA GLY A 53 0.71 -8.56 1.16
C GLY A 53 1.49 -8.32 2.47
N PRO A 54 2.44 -9.21 2.83
CA PRO A 54 3.24 -9.04 4.04
C PRO A 54 4.04 -7.74 4.08
N LYS A 55 4.60 -7.31 2.93
CA LYS A 55 5.39 -6.05 2.84
C LYS A 55 4.53 -4.81 3.06
N MET A 56 3.27 -4.87 2.66
CA MET A 56 2.34 -3.76 2.77
C MET A 56 1.66 -3.68 4.14
N GLY A 57 1.76 -4.73 4.97
CA GLY A 57 0.99 -4.82 6.22
C GLY A 57 -0.52 -4.76 5.97
N MET A 58 -0.96 -5.17 4.78
CA MET A 58 -2.34 -5.09 4.33
C MET A 58 -2.98 -6.47 4.32
N GLU A 59 -4.23 -6.54 4.77
CA GLU A 59 -5.07 -7.72 4.59
C GLU A 59 -5.20 -8.08 3.09
N SER A 60 -5.16 -9.37 2.78
CA SER A 60 -5.13 -9.88 1.40
C SER A 60 -6.26 -9.31 0.53
N ARG A 61 -7.48 -9.22 1.08
CA ARG A 61 -8.65 -8.66 0.36
C ARG A 61 -8.46 -7.18 0.01
N SER A 62 -7.89 -6.40 0.93
CA SER A 62 -7.61 -4.97 0.71
C SER A 62 -6.54 -4.77 -0.36
N LEU A 63 -5.50 -5.61 -0.35
CA LEU A 63 -4.47 -5.58 -1.39
C LEU A 63 -5.06 -5.91 -2.77
N VAL A 64 -5.84 -6.99 -2.88
CA VAL A 64 -6.44 -7.40 -4.17
C VAL A 64 -7.27 -6.29 -4.79
N ARG A 65 -8.12 -5.62 -3.99
CA ARG A 65 -8.93 -4.49 -4.48
C ARG A 65 -8.06 -3.33 -4.95
N THR A 66 -7.00 -3.02 -4.21
CA THR A 66 -6.06 -1.94 -4.57
C THR A 66 -5.33 -2.26 -5.87
N LEU A 67 -4.84 -3.49 -6.03
CA LEU A 67 -4.19 -3.94 -7.26
C LEU A 67 -5.15 -3.95 -8.45
N GLN A 68 -6.44 -4.25 -8.25
CA GLN A 68 -7.45 -4.15 -9.31
C GLN A 68 -7.60 -2.70 -9.78
N THR A 69 -7.80 -1.76 -8.86
CA THR A 69 -7.89 -0.33 -9.20
C THR A 69 -6.64 0.17 -9.93
N MET A 70 -5.45 -0.24 -9.47
CA MET A 70 -4.20 0.14 -10.13
C MET A 70 -4.07 -0.42 -11.56
N GLU A 71 -4.63 -1.60 -11.82
CA GLU A 71 -4.66 -2.20 -13.16
C GLU A 71 -5.69 -1.50 -14.06
N ASP A 72 -6.87 -1.19 -13.52
CA ASP A 72 -7.92 -0.44 -14.23
C ASP A 72 -7.44 0.98 -14.62
N GLU A 73 -6.61 1.60 -13.77
CA GLU A 73 -5.97 2.90 -14.00
C GLU A 73 -4.69 2.81 -14.88
N GLY A 74 -4.29 1.60 -15.28
CA GLY A 74 -3.12 1.37 -16.14
C GLY A 74 -1.77 1.60 -15.46
N LEU A 75 -1.72 1.66 -14.13
CA LEU A 75 -0.49 1.85 -13.35
C LEU A 75 0.35 0.57 -13.28
N ILE A 76 -0.30 -0.59 -13.35
CA ILE A 76 0.35 -1.91 -13.34
C ILE A 76 -0.34 -2.84 -14.36
N LYS A 77 0.32 -3.96 -14.65
CA LYS A 77 -0.26 -5.08 -15.39
C LYS A 77 -0.04 -6.39 -14.63
N ARG A 78 -1.02 -7.28 -14.62
CA ARG A 78 -0.81 -8.66 -14.20
C ARG A 78 -0.33 -9.50 -15.37
N VAL A 79 0.67 -10.33 -15.11
CA VAL A 79 1.20 -11.28 -16.09
C VAL A 79 1.09 -12.66 -15.46
N ALA A 80 0.53 -13.61 -16.20
CA ALA A 80 0.53 -15.01 -15.79
C ALA A 80 1.98 -15.51 -15.76
N ASP A 81 2.37 -16.14 -14.66
CA ASP A 81 3.67 -16.78 -14.55
C ASP A 81 3.67 -18.01 -15.48
N ALA A 82 4.71 -18.16 -16.31
CA ALA A 82 4.77 -19.22 -17.31
C ALA A 82 4.86 -20.63 -16.67
N ASP A 83 5.32 -20.68 -15.42
CA ASP A 83 5.48 -21.90 -14.63
C ASP A 83 4.26 -22.20 -13.72
N ASP A 84 3.25 -21.34 -13.71
CA ASP A 84 2.03 -21.49 -12.90
C ASP A 84 0.89 -22.00 -13.80
N LYS A 85 0.69 -23.33 -13.79
CA LYS A 85 -0.40 -24.04 -14.49
C LYS A 85 -1.52 -24.44 -13.53
#